data_AF-A0A519ZYN9-F1
#
_entry.id   AF-A0A519ZYN9-F1
#
_cell.length_a   1.000
_cell.length_b   1.000
_cell.length_c   1.000
_cell.angle_alpha   90.00
_cell.angle_beta   90.00
_cell.angle_gamma   90.00
#
_symmetry.space_group_name_H-M   'P 1'
#
loop_
_entity.id
_entity.type
_entity.pdbx_description
1 polymer ?
#
loop_
_entity_poly.entity_id
_entity_poly.type
_entity_poly.pdbx_seq_one_letter_code
_entity_poly.pdbx_strand_id
1 'polypeptide(L)'
;KQKEQHGIKIKDIVLKNNLIEKVIEDYTRESGVRGLEKKIGSLVRGVATKIAMEELYEPTLTNEDVERILGAPIYDKDLYEGNEVAGVVTGLAWTSVGGDILFIEASLSPGKGKLTLTGNLGDVMKESAVIALAYLRAHAEVFGIDYLLFDQRDIHIHVPAGATPKDGPSAGITMLTALTSAFTQRKVKSNLAMTGEITLRGKVLPVGGIKEKILAAKRADIKDIILCKSNRKDILEIKESYIKDLRFHYVSEMKEVIELALTKDKVNNAQDLSVKQGLIAN
;
A
#
# COMPACT_ATOMS: atom_id res chain seq x y z
N LYS A 1 -29.68 -8.95 15.67
CA LYS A 1 -28.62 -9.75 16.33
C LYS A 1 -28.02 -9.05 17.56
N GLN A 2 -27.10 -8.09 17.44
CA GLN A 2 -26.40 -7.55 18.62
C GLN A 2 -27.34 -6.88 19.66
N LYS A 3 -28.37 -6.14 19.22
CA LYS A 3 -29.39 -5.56 20.12
C LYS A 3 -30.12 -6.61 20.97
N GLU A 4 -30.58 -7.66 20.30
CA GLU A 4 -31.31 -8.79 20.90
C GLU A 4 -30.44 -9.59 21.88
N GLN A 5 -29.19 -9.87 21.50
CA GLN A 5 -28.23 -10.59 22.36
C GLN A 5 -27.89 -9.84 23.65
N HIS A 6 -28.06 -8.52 23.68
CA HIS A 6 -27.78 -7.68 24.85
C HIS A 6 -29.06 -7.11 25.49
N GLY A 7 -30.23 -7.64 25.13
CA GLY A 7 -31.50 -7.33 25.80
C GLY A 7 -32.00 -5.90 25.64
N ILE A 8 -31.53 -5.14 24.65
CA ILE A 8 -31.96 -3.75 24.42
C ILE A 8 -33.05 -3.68 23.32
N LYS A 9 -33.99 -2.74 23.45
CA LYS A 9 -35.06 -2.55 22.47
C LYS A 9 -34.50 -1.87 21.21
N ILE A 10 -35.20 -2.04 20.09
CA ILE A 10 -34.78 -1.49 18.79
C ILE A 10 -34.59 0.04 18.86
N LYS A 11 -35.45 0.72 19.62
CA LYS A 11 -35.46 2.18 19.81
C LYS A 11 -34.39 2.70 20.77
N ASP A 12 -33.76 1.82 21.55
CA ASP A 12 -32.79 2.22 22.58
C ASP A 12 -31.41 2.51 21.97
N ILE A 13 -31.18 2.15 20.71
CA ILE A 13 -29.95 2.49 19.99
C ILE A 13 -30.20 2.64 18.50
N VAL A 14 -29.67 3.71 17.92
CA VAL A 14 -29.69 4.03 16.49
C VAL A 14 -28.26 4.33 16.05
N LEU A 15 -27.76 3.49 15.15
CA LEU A 15 -26.47 3.67 14.48
C LEU A 15 -26.75 4.14 13.06
N LYS A 16 -26.32 5.37 12.74
CA LYS A 16 -26.37 5.90 11.38
C LYS A 16 -25.33 5.23 10.48
N ASN A 17 -25.56 5.17 9.17
CA ASN A 17 -24.65 4.52 8.21
C ASN A 17 -23.22 5.08 8.28
N ASN A 18 -23.07 6.39 8.40
CA ASN A 18 -21.76 7.05 8.52
C ASN A 18 -20.98 6.61 9.78
N LEU A 19 -21.66 6.26 10.88
CA LEU A 19 -21.01 5.71 12.07
C LEU A 19 -20.59 4.27 11.87
N ILE A 20 -21.37 3.49 11.15
CA ILE A 20 -20.99 2.12 10.78
C ILE A 20 -19.75 2.17 9.88
N GLU A 21 -19.73 3.09 8.90
CA GLU A 21 -18.55 3.35 8.07
C GLU A 21 -17.33 3.75 8.91
N LYS A 22 -17.47 4.70 9.85
CA LYS A 22 -16.39 5.05 10.79
C LYS A 22 -15.90 3.84 11.59
N VAL A 23 -16.80 3.00 12.10
CA VAL A 23 -16.41 1.80 12.86
C VAL A 23 -15.64 0.80 11.98
N ILE A 24 -16.04 0.67 10.71
CA ILE A 24 -15.35 -0.17 9.74
C ILE A 24 -13.95 0.39 9.46
N GLU A 25 -13.84 1.69 9.17
CA GLU A 25 -12.57 2.36 8.82
C GLU A 25 -11.59 2.41 10.00
N ASP A 26 -12.05 2.86 11.17
CA ASP A 26 -11.17 3.25 12.28
C ASP A 26 -10.90 2.11 13.29
N TYR A 27 -11.75 1.06 13.31
CA TYR A 27 -11.74 0.03 14.35
C TYR A 27 -11.71 -1.41 13.83
N THR A 28 -11.66 -1.63 12.52
CA THR A 28 -11.58 -2.97 11.93
C THR A 28 -10.56 -3.03 10.78
N ARG A 29 -9.85 -4.16 10.65
CA ARG A 29 -8.96 -4.43 9.51
C ARG A 29 -9.02 -5.92 9.16
N GLU A 30 -10.04 -6.29 8.40
CA GLU A 30 -10.32 -7.67 8.01
C GLU A 30 -11.08 -7.74 6.68
N SER A 31 -11.04 -8.90 6.02
CA SER A 31 -11.85 -9.18 4.84
C SER A 31 -13.29 -9.62 5.18
N GLY A 32 -13.53 -10.00 6.43
CA GLY A 32 -14.84 -10.44 6.95
C GLY A 32 -15.56 -9.34 7.73
N VAL A 33 -16.48 -9.75 8.62
CA VAL A 33 -17.23 -8.84 9.50
C VAL A 33 -17.21 -9.27 10.97
N ARG A 34 -16.27 -10.13 11.37
CA ARG A 34 -16.20 -10.68 12.74
C ARG A 34 -15.74 -9.61 13.74
N GLY A 35 -14.70 -8.87 13.40
CA GLY A 35 -14.25 -7.67 14.10
C GLY A 35 -15.34 -6.62 14.15
N LEU A 36 -15.98 -6.33 13.01
CA LEU A 36 -17.12 -5.40 12.97
C LEU A 36 -18.22 -5.82 13.94
N GLU A 37 -18.64 -7.08 13.91
CA GLU A 37 -19.66 -7.61 14.81
C GLU A 37 -19.28 -7.41 16.29
N LYS A 38 -18.02 -7.69 16.67
CA LYS A 38 -17.53 -7.46 18.04
C LYS A 38 -17.56 -5.99 18.44
N LYS A 39 -17.18 -5.07 17.53
CA LYS A 39 -17.18 -3.62 17.78
C LYS A 39 -18.61 -3.09 17.92
N ILE A 40 -19.52 -3.50 17.04
CA ILE A 40 -20.95 -3.18 17.16
C ILE A 40 -21.52 -3.73 18.48
N GLY A 41 -21.16 -4.94 18.88
CA GLY A 41 -21.55 -5.49 20.18
C GLY A 41 -21.03 -4.66 21.37
N SER A 42 -19.83 -4.09 21.25
CA SER A 42 -19.26 -3.22 22.28
C SER A 42 -20.01 -1.89 22.39
N LEU A 43 -20.38 -1.28 21.25
CA LEU A 43 -21.23 -0.08 21.22
C LEU A 43 -22.60 -0.35 21.85
N VAL A 44 -23.22 -1.48 21.51
CA VAL A 44 -24.48 -1.92 22.11
C VAL A 44 -24.36 -2.12 23.62
N ARG A 45 -23.28 -2.75 24.10
CA ARG A 45 -23.01 -2.89 25.54
C ARG A 45 -22.83 -1.56 26.24
N GLY A 46 -22.11 -0.61 25.64
CA GLY A 46 -21.93 0.73 26.20
C GLY A 46 -23.26 1.44 26.46
N VAL A 47 -24.22 1.31 25.53
CA VAL A 47 -25.58 1.83 25.72
C VAL A 47 -26.36 1.04 26.77
N ALA A 48 -26.28 -0.30 26.74
CA ALA A 48 -26.94 -1.16 27.73
C ALA A 48 -26.49 -0.84 29.17
N THR A 49 -25.20 -0.57 29.37
CA THR A 49 -24.66 -0.15 30.68
C THR A 49 -25.29 1.14 31.16
N LYS A 50 -25.43 2.16 30.30
CA LYS A 50 -26.10 3.42 30.68
C LYS A 50 -27.56 3.22 31.07
N ILE A 51 -28.29 2.38 30.32
CA ILE A 51 -29.68 2.04 30.63
C ILE A 51 -29.76 1.37 32.01
N ALA A 52 -28.88 0.41 32.29
CA ALA A 52 -28.84 -0.30 33.56
C ALA A 52 -28.43 0.60 34.74
N MET A 53 -27.61 1.63 34.50
CA MET A 53 -27.20 2.62 35.49
C MET A 53 -28.17 3.81 35.62
N GLU A 54 -29.30 3.77 34.89
CA GLU A 54 -30.31 4.85 34.84
C GLU A 54 -29.73 6.22 34.45
N GLU A 55 -28.65 6.23 33.66
CA GLU A 55 -28.04 7.45 33.16
C GLU A 55 -28.80 8.02 31.95
N LEU A 56 -28.77 9.35 31.81
CA LEU A 56 -29.29 10.01 30.62
C LEU A 56 -28.47 9.61 29.39
N TYR A 57 -29.17 9.20 28.33
CA TYR A 57 -28.55 8.86 27.06
C TYR A 57 -29.44 9.22 25.89
N GLU A 58 -28.81 9.53 24.76
CA GLU A 58 -29.47 9.68 23.48
C GLU A 58 -29.43 8.35 22.72
N PRO A 59 -30.55 7.86 22.17
CA PRO A 59 -30.55 6.62 21.39
C PRO A 59 -29.69 6.72 20.13
N THR A 60 -29.56 7.90 19.55
CA THR A 60 -28.74 8.11 18.35
C THR A 60 -27.30 8.35 18.77
N LEU A 61 -26.42 7.38 18.49
CA LEU A 61 -25.00 7.52 18.79
C LEU A 61 -24.37 8.63 17.94
N THR A 62 -23.35 9.27 18.51
CA THR A 62 -22.48 10.26 17.85
C THR A 62 -21.06 9.72 17.68
N ASN A 63 -20.19 10.46 16.97
CA ASN A 63 -18.77 10.10 16.86
C ASN A 63 -18.08 10.08 18.24
N GLU A 64 -18.42 11.04 19.10
CA GLU A 64 -17.90 11.15 20.46
C GLU A 64 -18.30 9.92 21.30
N ASP A 65 -19.52 9.41 21.11
CA ASP A 65 -19.94 8.18 21.79
C ASP A 65 -19.17 6.96 21.33
N VAL A 66 -18.86 6.86 20.03
CA VAL A 66 -18.04 5.77 19.48
C VAL A 66 -16.65 5.78 20.09
N GLU A 67 -15.99 6.93 20.12
CA GLU A 67 -14.64 7.07 20.70
C GLU A 67 -14.63 6.86 22.21
N ARG A 68 -15.66 7.31 22.91
CA ARG A 68 -15.79 7.05 24.36
C ARG A 68 -15.96 5.56 24.68
N ILE A 69 -16.70 4.81 23.85
CA ILE A 69 -16.99 3.39 24.12
C ILE A 69 -15.88 2.47 23.58
N LEU A 70 -15.38 2.73 22.37
CA LEU A 70 -14.38 1.89 21.71
C LEU A 70 -12.93 2.32 22.00
N GLY A 71 -12.75 3.49 22.61
CA GLY A 71 -11.45 4.15 22.75
C GLY A 71 -11.07 4.95 21.51
N ALA A 72 -9.85 5.50 21.55
CA ALA A 72 -9.26 6.17 20.39
C ALA A 72 -9.26 5.24 19.15
N PRO A 73 -9.39 5.79 17.93
CA PRO A 73 -9.21 5.05 16.68
C PRO A 73 -7.99 4.14 16.74
N ILE A 74 -8.16 2.87 16.34
CA ILE A 74 -7.11 1.85 16.42
C ILE A 74 -6.31 1.84 15.11
N TYR A 75 -6.98 2.14 14.01
CA TYR A 75 -6.39 2.26 12.70
C TYR A 75 -6.51 3.71 12.26
N ASP A 76 -5.38 4.30 11.89
CA ASP A 76 -5.42 5.51 11.07
C ASP A 76 -6.05 5.14 9.71
N LYS A 77 -6.74 6.10 9.09
CA LYS A 77 -7.02 5.97 7.66
C LYS A 77 -5.71 5.62 6.97
N ASP A 78 -5.73 4.63 6.08
CA ASP A 78 -4.60 4.31 5.19
C ASP A 78 -4.34 5.54 4.32
N LEU A 79 -3.73 6.56 4.91
CA LEU A 79 -3.40 7.82 4.30
C LEU A 79 -2.30 7.47 3.32
N TYR A 80 -2.60 7.76 2.06
CA TYR A 80 -1.61 7.80 1.02
C TYR A 80 -0.44 8.70 1.47
N GLU A 81 0.69 8.10 1.84
CA GLU A 81 1.92 8.84 2.04
C GLU A 81 2.34 9.41 0.68
N GLY A 82 2.30 10.74 0.59
CA GLY A 82 2.36 11.46 -0.69
C GLY A 82 3.65 11.24 -1.49
N ASN A 83 3.57 11.52 -2.79
CA ASN A 83 4.71 11.45 -3.73
C ASN A 83 5.69 12.62 -3.63
N GLU A 84 5.82 13.21 -2.45
CA GLU A 84 6.71 14.34 -2.24
C GLU A 84 8.18 13.91 -2.18
N VAL A 85 8.41 12.64 -1.83
CA VAL A 85 9.73 12.03 -1.69
C VAL A 85 9.99 11.04 -2.82
N ALA A 86 11.20 11.09 -3.38
CA ALA A 86 11.59 10.18 -4.44
C ALA A 86 11.85 8.80 -3.84
N GLY A 87 11.44 7.76 -4.56
CA GLY A 87 11.67 6.38 -4.17
C GLY A 87 10.63 5.78 -3.23
N VAL A 88 9.50 6.44 -2.99
CA VAL A 88 8.37 5.86 -2.25
C VAL A 88 7.27 5.46 -3.22
N VAL A 89 6.89 4.17 -3.24
CA VAL A 89 5.88 3.64 -4.16
C VAL A 89 4.91 2.72 -3.43
N THR A 90 3.63 2.88 -3.74
CA THR A 90 2.56 2.03 -3.24
C THR A 90 2.47 0.72 -4.04
N GLY A 91 2.73 -0.40 -3.36
CA GLY A 91 2.50 -1.76 -3.84
C GLY A 91 1.24 -2.38 -3.24
N LEU A 92 0.71 -3.41 -3.90
CA LEU A 92 -0.41 -4.20 -3.38
C LEU A 92 0.08 -5.59 -2.96
N ALA A 93 -0.20 -5.95 -1.71
CA ALA A 93 0.13 -7.26 -1.15
C ALA A 93 -1.10 -8.09 -0.85
N TRP A 94 -0.85 -9.39 -0.74
CA TRP A 94 -1.82 -10.34 -0.22
C TRP A 94 -1.25 -10.95 1.06
N THR A 95 -2.02 -10.89 2.13
CA THR A 95 -1.69 -11.45 3.44
C THR A 95 -2.73 -12.51 3.82
N SER A 96 -2.46 -13.26 4.88
CA SER A 96 -3.38 -14.26 5.42
C SER A 96 -4.73 -13.70 5.88
N VAL A 97 -4.83 -12.39 6.13
CA VAL A 97 -6.06 -11.70 6.57
C VAL A 97 -6.76 -10.93 5.45
N GLY A 98 -6.16 -10.88 4.26
CA GLY A 98 -6.69 -10.18 3.10
C GLY A 98 -5.64 -9.38 2.34
N GLY A 99 -6.11 -8.59 1.38
CA GLY A 99 -5.27 -7.65 0.64
C GLY A 99 -4.89 -6.47 1.53
N ASP A 100 -3.66 -5.98 1.36
CA ASP A 100 -3.10 -4.86 2.10
C ASP A 100 -2.26 -3.96 1.18
N ILE A 101 -2.01 -2.74 1.64
CA ILE A 101 -1.12 -1.79 0.98
C ILE A 101 0.27 -1.93 1.56
N LEU A 102 1.28 -1.95 0.69
CA LEU A 102 2.68 -1.86 1.11
C LEU A 102 3.29 -0.58 0.55
N PHE A 103 3.97 0.17 1.39
CA PHE A 103 4.88 1.22 0.93
C PHE A 103 6.26 0.61 0.74
N ILE A 104 6.84 0.79 -0.44
CA ILE A 104 8.22 0.42 -0.70
C ILE A 104 9.01 1.71 -0.81
N GLU A 105 10.01 1.82 0.05
CA GLU A 105 10.89 2.98 0.14
C GLU A 105 12.27 2.58 -0.38
N ALA A 106 12.81 3.37 -1.30
CA ALA A 106 14.18 3.26 -1.76
C ALA A 106 14.91 4.58 -1.47
N SER A 107 16.03 4.49 -0.78
CA SER A 107 16.90 5.64 -0.51
C SER A 107 18.32 5.40 -1.04
N LEU A 108 18.97 6.50 -1.38
CA LEU A 108 20.35 6.52 -1.87
C LEU A 108 21.22 7.32 -0.91
N SER A 109 22.40 6.80 -0.61
CA SER A 109 23.43 7.50 0.16
C SER A 109 24.79 7.38 -0.54
N PRO A 110 25.74 8.32 -0.36
CA PRO A 110 27.09 8.14 -0.86
C PRO A 110 27.70 6.84 -0.32
N GLY A 111 28.26 6.00 -1.20
CA GLY A 111 28.68 4.66 -0.83
C GLY A 111 29.47 3.95 -1.94
N LYS A 112 29.43 2.61 -1.93
CA LYS A 112 30.17 1.74 -2.84
C LYS A 112 29.26 0.77 -3.60
N GLY A 113 27.99 1.11 -3.77
CA GLY A 113 27.02 0.27 -4.48
C GLY A 113 26.38 -0.83 -3.64
N LYS A 114 26.45 -0.75 -2.30
CA LYS A 114 25.90 -1.78 -1.42
C LYS A 114 24.37 -1.74 -1.42
N LEU A 115 23.72 -2.88 -1.69
CA LEU A 115 22.28 -3.06 -1.49
C LEU A 115 21.99 -3.55 -0.06
N THR A 116 21.11 -2.83 0.63
CA THR A 116 20.60 -3.20 1.97
C THR A 116 19.09 -3.33 1.93
N LEU A 117 18.57 -4.42 2.49
CA LEU A 117 17.13 -4.73 2.49
C LEU A 117 16.64 -4.87 3.93
N THR A 118 15.55 -4.18 4.28
CA THR A 118 14.96 -4.18 5.64
C THR A 118 13.44 -4.25 5.58
N GLY A 119 12.78 -4.58 6.70
CA GLY A 119 11.31 -4.71 6.75
C GLY A 119 10.79 -6.13 6.88
N ASN A 120 11.64 -7.07 7.32
CA ASN A 120 11.31 -8.50 7.50
C ASN A 120 10.86 -9.17 6.19
N LEU A 121 11.72 -9.04 5.17
CA LEU A 121 11.51 -9.61 3.85
C LEU A 121 11.91 -11.08 3.83
N GLY A 122 11.07 -11.92 3.25
CA GLY A 122 11.42 -13.29 2.88
C GLY A 122 12.31 -13.35 1.65
N ASP A 123 12.80 -14.54 1.32
CA ASP A 123 13.85 -14.70 0.31
C ASP A 123 13.36 -14.42 -1.12
N VAL A 124 12.09 -14.71 -1.44
CA VAL A 124 11.51 -14.41 -2.76
C VAL A 124 11.39 -12.90 -2.97
N MET A 125 11.02 -12.17 -1.92
CA MET A 125 10.94 -10.71 -1.97
C MET A 125 12.34 -10.07 -2.05
N LYS A 126 13.35 -10.64 -1.38
CA LYS A 126 14.75 -10.20 -1.55
C LYS A 126 15.26 -10.44 -2.96
N GLU A 127 14.95 -11.59 -3.56
CA GLU A 127 15.31 -11.90 -4.94
C GLU A 127 14.69 -10.89 -5.91
N SER A 128 13.42 -10.53 -5.70
CA SER A 128 12.73 -9.49 -6.48
C SER A 128 13.47 -8.15 -6.44
N ALA A 129 13.97 -7.74 -5.27
CA ALA A 129 14.76 -6.51 -5.13
C ALA A 129 16.07 -6.57 -5.93
N VAL A 130 16.76 -7.71 -5.88
CA VAL A 130 18.00 -7.93 -6.64
C VAL A 130 17.75 -7.89 -8.14
N ILE A 131 16.68 -8.54 -8.62
CA ILE A 131 16.30 -8.52 -10.04
C ILE A 131 15.95 -7.10 -10.50
N ALA A 132 15.19 -6.35 -9.70
CA ALA A 132 14.84 -4.97 -10.00
C ALA A 132 16.08 -4.08 -10.17
N LEU A 133 17.03 -4.19 -9.24
CA LEU A 133 18.29 -3.44 -9.31
C LEU A 133 19.14 -3.86 -10.50
N ALA A 134 19.27 -5.17 -10.75
CA ALA A 134 20.04 -5.69 -11.88
C ALA A 134 19.47 -5.21 -13.22
N TYR A 135 18.14 -5.25 -13.38
CA TYR A 135 17.47 -4.75 -14.57
C TYR A 135 17.68 -3.24 -14.74
N LEU A 136 17.50 -2.46 -13.67
CA LEU A 136 17.68 -1.00 -13.70
C LEU A 136 19.11 -0.63 -14.10
N ARG A 137 20.11 -1.29 -13.52
CA ARG A 137 21.52 -1.08 -13.84
C ARG A 137 21.85 -1.44 -15.28
N ALA A 138 21.34 -2.56 -15.78
CA ALA A 138 21.56 -3.01 -17.16
C ALA A 138 20.91 -2.09 -18.22
N HIS A 139 19.90 -1.32 -17.83
CA HIS A 139 19.14 -0.43 -18.72
C HIS A 139 19.21 1.04 -18.28
N ALA A 140 20.26 1.42 -17.54
CA ALA A 140 20.39 2.75 -16.93
C ALA A 140 20.20 3.89 -17.95
N GLU A 141 20.80 3.74 -19.14
CA GLU A 141 20.70 4.70 -20.24
C GLU A 141 19.25 4.93 -20.68
N VAL A 142 18.43 3.87 -20.76
CA VAL A 142 17.02 3.95 -21.15
C VAL A 142 16.21 4.83 -20.18
N PHE A 143 16.62 4.86 -18.92
CA PHE A 143 15.96 5.64 -17.87
C PHE A 143 16.64 6.98 -17.59
N GLY A 144 17.69 7.34 -18.35
CA GLY A 144 18.45 8.58 -18.16
C GLY A 144 19.27 8.59 -16.87
N ILE A 145 19.77 7.43 -16.43
CA ILE A 145 20.59 7.27 -15.24
C ILE A 145 22.04 7.03 -15.67
N ASP A 146 22.98 7.76 -15.06
CA ASP A 146 24.40 7.47 -15.25
C ASP A 146 24.77 6.17 -14.51
N TYR A 147 25.33 5.20 -15.25
CA TYR A 147 25.65 3.88 -14.71
C TYR A 147 26.69 3.92 -13.57
N LEU A 148 27.52 4.97 -13.49
CA LEU A 148 28.51 5.13 -12.41
C LEU A 148 27.84 5.37 -11.05
N LEU A 149 26.59 5.87 -11.03
CA LEU A 149 25.87 6.08 -9.78
C LEU A 149 25.62 4.79 -9.01
N PHE A 150 25.48 3.65 -9.69
CA PHE A 150 25.27 2.36 -9.04
C PHE A 150 26.49 1.89 -8.25
N ASP A 151 27.69 2.40 -8.56
CA ASP A 151 28.92 2.08 -7.84
C ASP A 151 29.29 3.16 -6.81
N GLN A 152 28.73 4.37 -6.93
CA GLN A 152 29.00 5.50 -6.03
C GLN A 152 27.93 5.70 -4.94
N ARG A 153 26.80 4.99 -5.03
CA ARG A 153 25.67 5.14 -4.10
C ARG A 153 25.31 3.80 -3.49
N ASP A 154 25.25 3.77 -2.17
CA ASP A 154 24.61 2.67 -1.47
C ASP A 154 23.09 2.82 -1.60
N ILE A 155 22.41 1.68 -1.68
CA ILE A 155 20.98 1.57 -1.93
C ILE A 155 20.35 0.87 -0.72
N HIS A 156 19.34 1.49 -0.14
CA HIS A 156 18.57 0.88 0.94
C HIS A 156 17.11 0.80 0.54
N ILE A 157 16.59 -0.43 0.43
CA ILE A 157 15.16 -0.68 0.28
C ILE A 157 14.56 -1.05 1.63
N HIS A 158 13.54 -0.30 2.04
CA HIS A 158 12.76 -0.56 3.24
C HIS A 158 11.31 -0.83 2.88
N VAL A 159 10.72 -1.79 3.58
CA VAL A 159 9.28 -2.06 3.51
C VAL A 159 8.74 -2.02 4.95
N PRO A 160 8.04 -0.94 5.35
CA PRO A 160 7.59 -0.70 6.73
C PRO A 160 6.75 -1.82 7.35
N ALA A 161 6.44 -1.69 8.64
CA ALA A 161 5.83 -2.74 9.47
C ALA A 161 6.72 -3.99 9.62
N GLY A 162 7.96 -3.80 10.09
CA GLY A 162 8.98 -4.86 10.19
C GLY A 162 8.62 -6.05 11.10
N ALA A 163 7.59 -5.96 11.93
CA ALA A 163 7.11 -7.11 12.72
C ALA A 163 6.38 -8.15 11.87
N THR A 164 5.77 -7.74 10.76
CA THR A 164 4.99 -8.63 9.88
C THR A 164 5.89 -9.14 8.75
N PRO A 165 6.07 -10.46 8.61
CA PRO A 165 6.79 -11.04 7.48
C PRO A 165 6.15 -10.69 6.15
N LYS A 166 6.97 -10.34 5.16
CA LYS A 166 6.52 -10.01 3.80
C LYS A 166 7.30 -10.84 2.82
N ASP A 167 6.60 -11.68 2.07
CA ASP A 167 7.23 -12.54 1.09
C ASP A 167 6.38 -12.72 -0.16
N GLY A 168 7.04 -13.04 -1.26
CA GLY A 168 6.43 -13.27 -2.56
C GLY A 168 6.85 -12.26 -3.63
N PRO A 169 6.70 -12.62 -4.92
CA PRO A 169 7.32 -11.89 -6.02
C PRO A 169 6.51 -10.67 -6.49
N SER A 170 5.30 -10.47 -5.95
CA SER A 170 4.32 -9.54 -6.53
C SER A 170 4.62 -8.04 -6.35
N ALA A 171 5.70 -7.72 -5.64
CA ALA A 171 6.21 -6.36 -5.41
C ALA A 171 7.32 -5.96 -6.40
N GLY A 172 7.67 -6.82 -7.36
CA GLY A 172 8.78 -6.60 -8.29
C GLY A 172 8.71 -5.26 -9.03
N ILE A 173 7.58 -4.99 -9.70
CA ILE A 173 7.41 -3.75 -10.46
C ILE A 173 7.39 -2.51 -9.54
N THR A 174 6.92 -2.67 -8.31
CA THR A 174 6.93 -1.63 -7.27
C THR A 174 8.35 -1.28 -6.86
N MET A 175 9.20 -2.29 -6.60
CA MET A 175 10.61 -2.11 -6.26
C MET A 175 11.40 -1.46 -7.40
N LEU A 176 11.17 -1.90 -8.64
CA LEU A 176 11.80 -1.26 -9.80
C LEU A 176 11.41 0.22 -9.90
N THR A 177 10.13 0.54 -9.71
CA THR A 177 9.65 1.92 -9.76
C THR A 177 10.24 2.76 -8.63
N ALA A 178 10.33 2.21 -7.41
CA ALA A 178 10.93 2.89 -6.26
C ALA A 178 12.41 3.19 -6.52
N LEU A 179 13.18 2.21 -6.98
CA LEU A 179 14.58 2.41 -7.37
C LEU A 179 14.73 3.44 -8.49
N THR A 180 13.90 3.33 -9.54
CA THR A 180 13.97 4.25 -10.68
C THR A 180 13.63 5.69 -10.24
N SER A 181 12.60 5.87 -9.40
CA SER A 181 12.27 7.17 -8.80
C SER A 181 13.43 7.70 -7.96
N ALA A 182 14.07 6.87 -7.13
CA ALA A 182 15.21 7.26 -6.32
C ALA A 182 16.43 7.68 -7.18
N PHE A 183 16.75 6.98 -8.27
CA PHE A 183 17.88 7.35 -9.14
C PHE A 183 17.59 8.54 -10.06
N THR A 184 16.34 8.74 -10.49
CA THR A 184 15.97 9.83 -11.40
C THR A 184 15.47 11.08 -10.67
N GLN A 185 15.17 10.94 -9.38
CA GLN A 185 14.48 11.93 -8.54
C GLN A 185 13.09 12.35 -9.07
N ARG A 186 12.51 11.55 -9.98
CA ARG A 186 11.19 11.82 -10.58
C ARG A 186 10.08 11.45 -9.60
N LYS A 187 9.04 12.29 -9.53
CA LYS A 187 7.85 12.03 -8.71
C LYS A 187 7.10 10.81 -9.24
N VAL A 188 6.63 9.97 -8.33
CA VAL A 188 5.64 8.93 -8.61
C VAL A 188 4.26 9.59 -8.76
N LYS A 189 3.39 9.04 -9.61
CA LYS A 189 2.04 9.57 -9.83
C LYS A 189 1.15 9.35 -8.60
N SER A 190 0.30 10.33 -8.29
CA SER A 190 -0.64 10.29 -7.14
C SER A 190 -1.73 9.25 -7.28
N ASN A 191 -2.13 8.66 -6.15
CA ASN A 191 -3.18 7.64 -6.03
C ASN A 191 -2.95 6.46 -6.98
N LEU A 192 -1.69 6.09 -7.20
CA LEU A 192 -1.26 4.98 -8.03
C LEU A 192 -0.78 3.82 -7.13
N ALA A 193 -1.27 2.62 -7.38
CA ALA A 193 -0.70 1.40 -6.83
C ALA A 193 -0.36 0.40 -7.94
N MET A 194 0.50 -0.57 -7.63
CA MET A 194 0.89 -1.57 -8.62
C MET A 194 1.17 -2.94 -8.00
N THR A 195 1.01 -3.98 -8.81
CA THR A 195 1.37 -5.35 -8.45
C THR A 195 1.78 -6.13 -9.68
N GLY A 196 2.86 -6.90 -9.57
CA GLY A 196 3.42 -7.63 -10.69
C GLY A 196 4.79 -8.19 -10.35
N GLU A 197 5.00 -9.43 -10.76
CA GLU A 197 6.31 -10.08 -10.71
C GLU A 197 7.17 -9.62 -11.88
N ILE A 198 8.48 -9.68 -11.72
CA ILE A 198 9.46 -9.16 -12.67
C ILE A 198 10.47 -10.23 -13.06
N THR A 199 11.05 -10.10 -14.26
CA THR A 199 12.13 -10.94 -14.77
C THR A 199 13.33 -10.12 -15.20
N LEU A 200 14.54 -10.70 -15.20
CA LEU A 200 15.72 -10.01 -15.74
C LEU A 200 15.58 -9.58 -17.22
N ARG A 201 14.63 -10.15 -17.96
CA ARG A 201 14.36 -9.82 -19.37
C ARG A 201 13.39 -8.65 -19.55
N GLY A 202 12.97 -7.98 -18.49
CA GLY A 202 12.07 -6.83 -18.57
C GLY A 202 10.58 -7.18 -18.62
N LYS A 203 10.18 -8.47 -18.55
CA LYS A 203 8.77 -8.87 -18.54
C LYS A 203 8.11 -8.69 -17.18
N VAL A 204 6.82 -8.31 -17.22
CA VAL A 204 5.91 -8.31 -16.06
C VAL A 204 5.06 -9.57 -16.08
N LEU A 205 5.16 -10.37 -15.01
CA LEU A 205 4.46 -11.64 -14.86
C LEU A 205 3.20 -11.51 -14.00
N PRO A 206 2.18 -12.36 -14.23
CA PRO A 206 0.93 -12.30 -13.48
C PRO A 206 1.13 -12.74 -12.03
N VAL A 207 0.28 -12.20 -11.15
CA VAL A 207 0.32 -12.47 -9.71
C VAL A 207 -1.04 -12.90 -9.19
N GLY A 208 -1.06 -13.58 -8.04
CA GLY A 208 -2.29 -14.02 -7.37
C GLY A 208 -2.91 -12.96 -6.45
N GLY A 209 -4.10 -13.29 -5.91
CA GLY A 209 -4.82 -12.50 -4.92
C GLY A 209 -5.35 -11.16 -5.45
N ILE A 210 -5.66 -11.09 -6.75
CA ILE A 210 -6.02 -9.84 -7.43
C ILE A 210 -7.26 -9.21 -6.78
N LYS A 211 -8.33 -9.98 -6.56
CA LYS A 211 -9.56 -9.47 -5.96
C LYS A 211 -9.31 -8.77 -4.62
N GLU A 212 -8.58 -9.42 -3.72
CA GLU A 212 -8.27 -8.89 -2.40
C GLU A 212 -7.38 -7.65 -2.50
N LYS A 213 -6.37 -7.66 -3.39
CA LYS A 213 -5.48 -6.52 -3.66
C LYS A 213 -6.24 -5.30 -4.19
N ILE A 214 -7.18 -5.50 -5.12
CA ILE A 214 -7.99 -4.41 -5.67
C ILE A 214 -8.91 -3.81 -4.60
N LEU A 215 -9.52 -4.64 -3.75
CA LEU A 215 -10.34 -4.16 -2.64
C LEU A 215 -9.50 -3.37 -1.62
N ALA A 216 -8.26 -3.78 -1.36
CA ALA A 216 -7.33 -3.03 -0.52
C ALA A 216 -6.96 -1.67 -1.13
N ALA A 217 -6.62 -1.65 -2.43
CA ALA A 217 -6.35 -0.42 -3.18
C ALA A 217 -7.52 0.58 -3.06
N LYS A 218 -8.76 0.08 -3.22
CA LYS A 218 -9.95 0.92 -3.08
C LYS A 218 -10.11 1.51 -1.67
N ARG A 219 -9.86 0.72 -0.62
CA ARG A 219 -9.94 1.21 0.77
C ARG A 219 -8.91 2.31 1.06
N ALA A 220 -7.75 2.26 0.41
CA ALA A 220 -6.69 3.25 0.52
C ALA A 220 -6.81 4.42 -0.50
N ASP A 221 -8.01 4.64 -1.05
CA ASP A 221 -8.32 5.71 -2.01
C ASP A 221 -7.40 5.77 -3.25
N ILE A 222 -6.89 4.62 -3.67
CA ILE A 222 -6.16 4.46 -4.94
C ILE A 222 -7.14 4.59 -6.10
N LYS A 223 -6.72 5.28 -7.18
CA LYS A 223 -7.52 5.49 -8.39
C LYS A 223 -6.94 4.78 -9.61
N ASP A 224 -5.62 4.69 -9.69
CA ASP A 224 -4.91 4.05 -10.79
C ASP A 224 -4.19 2.78 -10.31
N ILE A 225 -4.34 1.69 -11.05
CA ILE A 225 -3.73 0.40 -10.71
C ILE A 225 -2.97 -0.16 -11.91
N ILE A 226 -1.67 -0.41 -11.76
CA ILE A 226 -0.85 -1.08 -12.77
C ILE A 226 -0.75 -2.57 -12.44
N LEU A 227 -1.04 -3.42 -13.42
CA LEU A 227 -0.97 -4.88 -13.28
C LEU A 227 -0.63 -5.58 -14.61
N CYS A 228 -0.17 -6.82 -14.52
CA CYS A 228 0.13 -7.63 -15.70
C CYS A 228 -1.11 -7.76 -16.61
N LYS A 229 -0.90 -7.67 -17.92
CA LYS A 229 -1.95 -7.88 -18.94
C LYS A 229 -2.69 -9.21 -18.77
N SER A 230 -2.00 -10.26 -18.36
CA SER A 230 -2.59 -11.58 -18.11
C SER A 230 -3.53 -11.61 -16.91
N ASN A 231 -3.43 -10.65 -15.97
CA ASN A 231 -4.36 -10.53 -14.84
C ASN A 231 -5.68 -9.82 -15.19
N ARG A 232 -5.88 -9.39 -16.45
CA ARG A 232 -7.14 -8.77 -16.89
C ARG A 232 -8.35 -9.67 -16.66
N LYS A 233 -8.19 -10.98 -16.86
CA LYS A 233 -9.24 -11.97 -16.59
C LYS A 233 -9.70 -11.96 -15.13
N ASP A 234 -8.79 -11.78 -14.19
CA ASP A 234 -9.10 -11.78 -12.75
C ASP A 234 -9.90 -10.53 -12.36
N ILE A 235 -9.69 -9.41 -13.06
CA ILE A 235 -10.49 -8.18 -12.87
C ILE A 235 -11.93 -8.37 -13.35
N LEU A 236 -12.15 -9.11 -14.45
CA LEU A 236 -13.48 -9.37 -14.98
C LEU A 236 -14.35 -10.23 -14.04
N GLU A 237 -13.73 -10.96 -13.12
CA GLU A 237 -14.44 -11.75 -12.09
C GLU A 237 -14.92 -10.88 -10.91
N ILE A 238 -14.45 -9.63 -10.80
CA ILE A 238 -14.85 -8.72 -9.74
C ILE A 238 -16.12 -7.97 -10.17
N LYS A 239 -17.13 -7.92 -9.29
CA LYS A 239 -18.36 -7.16 -9.55
C LYS A 239 -18.04 -5.70 -9.87
N GLU A 240 -18.61 -5.19 -10.97
CA GLU A 240 -18.34 -3.85 -11.49
C GLU A 240 -18.59 -2.74 -10.45
N SER A 241 -19.61 -2.90 -9.60
CA SER A 241 -19.90 -1.96 -8.51
C SER A 241 -18.74 -1.76 -7.52
N TYR A 242 -17.85 -2.75 -7.40
CA TYR A 242 -16.66 -2.64 -6.55
C TYR A 242 -15.51 -1.92 -7.25
N ILE A 243 -15.42 -1.94 -8.59
CA ILE A 243 -14.26 -1.45 -9.34
C ILE A 243 -14.55 -0.23 -10.22
N LYS A 244 -15.79 0.26 -10.26
CA LYS A 244 -16.24 1.38 -11.12
C LYS A 244 -15.41 2.68 -11.02
N ASP A 245 -14.80 2.94 -9.86
CA ASP A 245 -14.04 4.17 -9.59
C ASP A 245 -12.52 3.98 -9.78
N LEU A 246 -12.09 2.82 -10.30
CA LEU A 246 -10.70 2.44 -10.51
C LEU A 246 -10.35 2.40 -11.99
N ARG A 247 -9.14 2.87 -12.32
CA ARG A 247 -8.54 2.79 -13.66
C ARG A 247 -7.44 1.75 -13.67
N PHE A 248 -7.58 0.76 -14.56
CA PHE A 248 -6.61 -0.33 -14.69
C PHE A 248 -5.70 -0.11 -15.89
N HIS A 249 -4.40 -0.22 -15.64
CA HIS A 249 -3.34 -0.14 -16.64
C HIS A 249 -2.69 -1.52 -16.80
N TYR A 250 -2.91 -2.14 -17.96
CA TYR A 250 -2.45 -3.50 -18.24
C TYR A 250 -1.13 -3.48 -19.00
N VAL A 251 -0.06 -3.97 -18.38
CA VAL A 251 1.30 -3.91 -18.93
C VAL A 251 1.87 -5.29 -19.20
N SER A 252 2.86 -5.38 -20.10
CA SER A 252 3.61 -6.63 -20.35
C SER A 252 5.12 -6.46 -20.10
N GLU A 253 5.63 -5.25 -20.23
CA GLU A 253 7.03 -4.87 -20.00
C GLU A 253 7.17 -3.90 -18.82
N MET A 254 8.30 -3.99 -18.14
CA MET A 254 8.66 -3.12 -17.02
C MET A 254 8.81 -1.66 -17.43
N LYS A 255 9.27 -1.41 -18.66
CA LYS A 255 9.40 -0.04 -19.18
C LYS A 255 8.06 0.68 -19.19
N GLU A 256 6.98 -0.01 -19.58
CA GLU A 256 5.61 0.54 -19.57
C GLU A 256 5.21 0.96 -18.16
N VAL A 257 5.58 0.18 -17.14
CA VAL A 257 5.33 0.52 -15.73
C VAL A 257 5.96 1.86 -15.39
N ILE A 258 7.24 2.05 -15.72
CA ILE A 258 7.98 3.28 -15.41
C ILE A 258 7.40 4.49 -16.15
N GLU A 259 7.03 4.33 -17.41
CA GLU A 259 6.41 5.38 -18.22
C GLU A 259 5.04 5.82 -17.66
N LEU A 260 4.25 4.87 -17.15
CA LEU A 260 2.95 5.14 -16.52
C LEU A 260 3.07 5.69 -15.10
N ALA A 261 4.07 5.22 -14.34
CA ALA A 261 4.18 5.47 -12.91
C ALA A 261 4.94 6.75 -12.56
N LEU A 262 6.00 7.08 -13.31
CA LEU A 262 6.83 8.24 -13.00
C LEU A 262 6.41 9.45 -13.85
N THR A 263 6.18 10.58 -13.20
CA THR A 263 5.94 11.86 -13.87
C THR A 263 7.23 12.40 -14.49
N LYS A 264 7.16 13.49 -15.27
CA LYS A 264 8.36 14.17 -15.80
C LYS A 264 9.02 15.08 -14.75
N ASP A 265 8.29 15.45 -13.71
CA ASP A 265 8.74 16.40 -12.70
C ASP A 265 9.59 15.73 -11.62
N LYS A 266 10.59 16.46 -11.14
CA LYS A 266 11.39 16.04 -9.99
C LYS A 266 10.68 16.39 -8.68
N VAL A 267 11.04 15.69 -7.61
CA VAL A 267 10.64 16.02 -6.23
C VAL A 267 11.20 17.37 -5.80
N ASN A 268 10.54 18.04 -4.84
CA ASN A 268 10.87 19.42 -4.47
C ASN A 268 12.30 19.55 -3.91
N ASN A 269 12.77 18.54 -3.17
CA ASN A 269 14.11 18.47 -2.59
C ASN A 269 14.95 17.38 -3.29
N ALA A 270 14.98 17.42 -4.63
CA ALA A 270 15.71 16.42 -5.42
C ALA A 270 17.20 16.42 -5.05
N GLN A 271 17.72 15.23 -4.76
CA GLN A 271 19.15 15.05 -4.51
C GLN A 271 19.96 15.37 -5.79
N ASP A 272 21.13 16.01 -5.60
CA ASP A 272 22.11 16.10 -6.67
C ASP A 272 22.80 14.74 -6.86
N LEU A 273 22.45 14.10 -7.97
CA LEU A 273 23.00 12.83 -8.43
C LEU A 273 23.96 13.02 -9.60
N SER A 274 24.65 14.17 -9.68
CA SER A 274 25.78 14.32 -10.58
C SER A 274 26.92 13.36 -10.21
N VAL A 275 27.51 12.73 -11.22
CA VAL A 275 28.67 11.87 -11.04
C VAL A 275 29.89 12.73 -10.75
N LYS A 276 30.50 12.52 -9.59
CA LYS A 276 31.77 13.18 -9.26
C LYS A 276 32.88 12.43 -9.97
N GLN A 277 33.37 12.97 -11.09
CA GLN A 277 34.61 12.51 -11.70
C GLN A 277 35.77 12.84 -10.73
N GLY A 278 36.35 11.81 -10.12
CA GLY A 278 37.47 11.98 -9.18
C GLY A 278 37.76 10.84 -8.21
N LEU A 279 37.03 9.72 -8.25
CA LEU A 279 37.28 8.57 -7.35
C LEU A 279 37.64 7.27 -8.07
N ILE A 280 38.07 7.36 -9.34
CA ILE A 280 38.86 6.30 -9.99
C ILE A 280 40.30 6.81 -10.00
N ALA A 281 40.95 6.76 -8.85
CA ALA A 281 42.39 6.91 -8.73
C ALA A 281 42.89 5.80 -7.79
N ASN A 282 43.58 4.85 -8.43
CA ASN A 282 44.31 3.67 -7.92
C ASN A 282 43.48 2.43 -7.55
#